data_AF-A0A1H4F158-F1
#
_entry.id   AF-A0A1H4F158-F1
#
_cell.length_a   1.000
_cell.length_b   1.000
_cell.length_c   1.000
_cell.angle_alpha   90.00
_cell.angle_beta   90.00
_cell.angle_gamma   90.00
#
_symmetry.space_group_name_H-M   'P 1'
#
loop_
_entity.id
_entity.type
_entity.pdbx_description
1 polymer ?
#
loop_
_entity_poly.entity_id
_entity_poly.type
_entity_poly.pdbx_seq_one_letter_code
_entity_poly.pdbx_strand_id
1 'polypeptide(L)'
;MKVRVLTVVATALLAGCATTNQLQTATEPVSETPNASFEQAASAELIAASLLAPARSKKQQLPTPLDVTKVDDVWQRIQLQLTFEVPERRAIAEQRNFFARNQAYLDRVSSRAEPYLYFIVQQLEERNMPLELALLPIVESAFDPFAYSHARASGLWQFMPATGKRFGLQQNYWYDGRRDVIESTRAALDYLQYLHDRLEGDWLNAIAAYNSGEGRLLRAIRHNKNRNLPTDFWSLDLPRETTAYVPKLLALVDLVRQPETYGIAWQPIPNQPQIGIVEVGRQIDLAVAAEMAGLSLNELHALNPAFNQWATDPDGSHRLVLPLDNKPQFREQLASTPTEQWLSWQRHTVVRGDTLGKIAQQYQTSVAAIQRLNELNGHTIRIGQHLLVPVSAKNADAYQLSQPGRIAQAQERTNPEQRLHYTVKQGDTLWDISRAHQVRVNDLARWNGMTARDPIRPGQQLVIVQAQTSSATAQPATPGVTRTINYRVRRGDSLSRIAQRYRVQVADILEWNQLSIDQHLQPGQQLRLLVDVTQS
;
A
#
# COMPACT_ATOMS: atom_id res chain seq x y z
N MET A 1 -60.50 6.10 -19.53
CA MET A 1 -61.51 7.06 -20.00
C MET A 1 -61.11 8.45 -19.49
N LYS A 2 -61.11 9.45 -20.39
CA LYS A 2 -60.79 10.88 -20.20
C LYS A 2 -59.32 11.33 -20.32
N VAL A 3 -59.13 11.98 -21.47
CA VAL A 3 -58.05 12.80 -22.02
C VAL A 3 -58.01 14.19 -21.36
N ARG A 4 -56.82 14.83 -21.32
CA ARG A 4 -56.50 16.28 -21.47
C ARG A 4 -54.95 16.40 -21.41
N VAL A 5 -54.22 16.50 -22.53
CA VAL A 5 -53.97 17.67 -23.42
C VAL A 5 -53.42 18.89 -22.67
N LEU A 6 -52.13 19.16 -22.85
CA LEU A 6 -51.64 20.49 -23.24
C LEU A 6 -50.36 20.36 -24.08
N THR A 7 -50.36 21.08 -25.19
CA THR A 7 -49.42 21.08 -26.31
C THR A 7 -48.91 22.51 -26.49
N VAL A 8 -47.61 22.72 -26.71
CA VAL A 8 -46.97 23.83 -27.48
C VAL A 8 -45.54 23.28 -27.83
N VAL A 9 -45.19 22.79 -29.04
CA VAL A 9 -45.06 23.39 -30.40
C VAL A 9 -44.07 24.56 -30.39
N ALA A 10 -42.90 24.54 -31.06
CA ALA A 10 -42.71 24.64 -32.52
C ALA A 10 -41.21 24.43 -32.85
N THR A 11 -40.81 23.49 -33.74
CA THR A 11 -40.48 23.65 -35.20
C THR A 11 -39.28 24.58 -35.50
N ALA A 12 -38.26 24.20 -36.28
CA ALA A 12 -38.28 23.83 -37.72
C ALA A 12 -37.19 22.78 -38.05
N LEU A 13 -37.39 21.73 -38.88
CA LEU A 13 -37.63 21.65 -40.34
C LEU A 13 -36.51 22.34 -41.15
N LEU A 14 -35.90 21.79 -42.21
CA LEU A 14 -36.05 20.55 -42.98
C LEU A 14 -34.88 20.47 -43.98
N ALA A 15 -34.60 19.24 -44.43
CA ALA A 15 -34.17 18.77 -45.77
C ALA A 15 -33.22 19.65 -46.62
N GLY A 16 -32.12 19.15 -47.20
CA GLY A 16 -31.97 17.87 -47.88
C GLY A 16 -31.89 18.12 -49.39
N CYS A 17 -30.93 17.49 -50.07
CA CYS A 17 -31.09 16.90 -51.42
C CYS A 17 -29.73 16.41 -51.94
N ALA A 18 -29.69 15.12 -52.28
CA ALA A 18 -28.74 14.54 -53.22
C ALA A 18 -29.04 15.06 -54.64
N THR A 19 -28.08 14.92 -55.56
CA THR A 19 -28.14 14.07 -56.78
C THR A 19 -26.94 14.34 -57.69
N THR A 20 -26.47 13.27 -58.33
CA THR A 20 -25.42 13.09 -59.36
C THR A 20 -25.57 13.90 -60.65
N ASN A 21 -24.47 14.18 -61.38
CA ASN A 21 -24.43 13.97 -62.83
C ASN A 21 -23.02 13.91 -63.47
N GLN A 22 -23.01 13.37 -64.71
CA GLN A 22 -21.93 12.85 -65.54
C GLN A 22 -20.98 13.87 -66.22
N LEU A 23 -19.80 13.32 -66.54
CA LEU A 23 -18.87 13.57 -67.68
C LEU A 23 -19.25 14.62 -68.74
N GLN A 24 -18.31 15.54 -69.00
CA GLN A 24 -18.01 15.98 -70.37
C GLN A 24 -16.54 16.46 -70.50
N THR A 25 -15.97 16.06 -71.63
CA THR A 25 -14.64 16.27 -72.20
C THR A 25 -14.25 17.73 -72.45
N ALA A 26 -12.98 18.08 -72.23
CA ALA A 26 -12.28 19.13 -72.97
C ALA A 26 -10.78 18.83 -73.06
N THR A 27 -10.28 19.05 -74.27
CA THR A 27 -8.97 18.76 -74.88
C THR A 27 -7.81 19.66 -74.41
N GLU A 28 -6.58 19.13 -74.58
CA GLU A 28 -5.26 19.68 -74.20
C GLU A 28 -4.82 20.95 -74.98
N PRO A 29 -3.62 21.52 -74.68
CA PRO A 29 -2.40 20.99 -75.31
C PRO A 29 -1.19 20.72 -74.40
N VAL A 30 -0.52 19.65 -74.80
CA VAL A 30 0.82 19.07 -74.58
C VAL A 30 2.00 20.05 -74.44
N SER A 31 2.93 19.70 -73.52
CA SER A 31 4.39 19.83 -73.72
C SER A 31 5.15 18.64 -73.10
N GLU A 32 5.66 17.78 -73.99
CA GLU A 32 6.90 16.98 -74.01
C GLU A 32 7.30 16.02 -72.85
N THR A 33 7.34 14.74 -73.23
CA THR A 33 7.91 13.54 -72.56
C THR A 33 9.44 13.46 -72.59
N PRO A 34 10.09 12.53 -71.86
CA PRO A 34 10.45 11.28 -72.55
C PRO A 34 10.23 9.97 -71.77
N ASN A 35 9.79 8.98 -72.56
CA ASN A 35 9.75 7.52 -72.38
C ASN A 35 10.68 6.90 -71.33
N ALA A 36 10.11 6.02 -70.50
CA ALA A 36 10.80 4.85 -69.98
C ALA A 36 10.02 3.58 -70.38
N SER A 37 10.75 2.70 -71.04
CA SER A 37 10.39 1.40 -71.58
C SER A 37 9.93 0.40 -70.52
N PHE A 38 8.87 -0.36 -70.82
CA PHE A 38 8.59 -1.62 -70.15
C PHE A 38 9.56 -2.68 -70.69
N GLU A 39 10.66 -2.92 -69.98
CA GLU A 39 11.52 -4.07 -70.21
C GLU A 39 11.40 -5.08 -69.05
N GLN A 40 11.18 -6.34 -69.46
CA GLN A 40 11.48 -7.61 -68.79
C GLN A 40 10.60 -8.05 -67.62
N ALA A 41 9.58 -8.85 -67.96
CA ALA A 41 9.10 -9.90 -67.06
C ALA A 41 10.25 -10.87 -66.76
N ALA A 42 10.53 -11.09 -65.47
CA ALA A 42 11.57 -12.02 -65.03
C ALA A 42 11.30 -13.44 -65.57
N SER A 43 12.32 -14.08 -66.14
CA SER A 43 12.22 -15.45 -66.63
C SER A 43 11.95 -16.43 -65.48
N ALA A 44 11.28 -17.55 -65.79
CA ALA A 44 10.97 -18.60 -64.81
C ALA A 44 12.22 -19.16 -64.10
N GLU A 45 13.41 -19.04 -64.72
CA GLU A 45 14.70 -19.37 -64.10
C GLU A 45 15.10 -18.42 -62.97
N LEU A 46 14.84 -17.12 -63.07
CA LEU A 46 15.13 -16.14 -62.00
C LEU A 46 14.24 -16.35 -60.77
N ILE A 47 12.99 -16.78 -60.99
CA ILE A 47 12.05 -17.10 -59.92
C ILE A 47 12.45 -18.42 -59.24
N ALA A 48 12.85 -19.44 -60.02
CA ALA A 48 13.35 -20.71 -59.48
C ALA A 48 14.66 -20.55 -58.69
N ALA A 49 15.59 -19.70 -59.15
CA ALA A 49 16.84 -19.40 -58.45
C ALA A 49 16.61 -18.64 -57.12
N SER A 50 15.58 -17.79 -57.03
CA SER A 50 15.19 -17.09 -55.80
C SER A 50 14.55 -18.03 -54.76
N LEU A 51 13.79 -19.03 -55.22
CA LEU A 51 13.14 -20.03 -54.35
C LEU A 51 14.09 -21.13 -53.84
N LEU A 52 15.19 -21.39 -54.56
CA LEU A 52 16.20 -22.41 -54.22
C LEU A 52 17.46 -21.84 -53.57
N ALA A 53 17.57 -20.53 -53.39
CA ALA A 53 18.66 -19.92 -52.63
C ALA A 53 18.53 -20.31 -51.15
N PRO A 54 19.56 -20.90 -50.50
CA PRO A 54 19.51 -21.15 -49.07
C PRO A 54 19.30 -19.79 -48.39
N ALA A 55 18.26 -19.71 -47.55
CA ALA A 55 17.91 -18.51 -46.82
C ALA A 55 19.14 -17.99 -46.07
N ARG A 56 19.87 -17.06 -46.68
CA ARG A 56 20.84 -16.23 -45.98
C ARG A 56 20.01 -15.33 -45.10
N SER A 57 19.73 -15.83 -43.91
CA SER A 57 19.45 -15.02 -42.74
C SER A 57 20.46 -13.88 -42.75
N LYS A 58 20.04 -12.70 -43.22
CA LYS A 58 20.56 -11.47 -42.66
C LYS A 58 20.17 -11.58 -41.20
N LYS A 59 21.10 -12.04 -40.36
CA LYS A 59 21.07 -11.71 -38.95
C LYS A 59 20.89 -10.20 -38.92
N GLN A 60 19.66 -9.75 -38.69
CA GLN A 60 19.42 -8.42 -38.17
C GLN A 60 20.35 -8.34 -36.98
N GLN A 61 21.42 -7.57 -37.15
CA GLN A 61 22.28 -7.22 -36.05
C GLN A 61 21.32 -6.55 -35.06
N LEU A 62 21.04 -7.25 -33.94
CA LEU A 62 20.23 -6.68 -32.87
C LEU A 62 20.81 -5.28 -32.64
N PRO A 63 19.97 -4.23 -32.51
CA PRO A 63 20.47 -2.94 -32.07
C PRO A 63 21.34 -3.21 -30.83
N THR A 64 22.55 -2.66 -30.83
CA THR A 64 23.46 -2.72 -29.68
C THR A 64 22.62 -2.46 -28.43
N PRO A 65 22.66 -3.32 -27.38
CA PRO A 65 21.89 -3.07 -26.18
C PRO A 65 22.17 -1.65 -25.74
N LEU A 66 21.13 -0.81 -25.68
CA LEU A 66 21.26 0.52 -25.11
C LEU A 66 21.93 0.33 -23.75
N ASP A 67 23.07 0.97 -23.57
CA ASP A 67 23.78 0.91 -22.30
C ASP A 67 22.94 1.69 -21.29
N VAL A 68 22.10 0.97 -20.55
CA VAL A 68 21.15 1.52 -19.56
C VAL A 68 21.86 2.23 -18.40
N THR A 69 23.20 2.14 -18.33
CA THR A 69 24.03 2.94 -17.42
C THR A 69 24.31 4.35 -17.94
N LYS A 70 24.00 4.66 -19.21
CA LYS A 70 24.22 5.98 -19.83
C LYS A 70 23.00 6.89 -19.85
N VAL A 71 21.86 6.43 -19.32
CA VAL A 71 20.68 7.30 -19.13
C VAL A 71 20.76 7.98 -17.76
N ASP A 72 20.37 9.23 -17.68
CA ASP A 72 20.45 10.04 -16.46
C ASP A 72 19.24 9.82 -15.52
N ASP A 73 18.14 9.24 -16.03
CA ASP A 73 16.88 9.07 -15.32
C ASP A 73 16.49 7.60 -15.14
N VAL A 74 16.10 7.23 -13.92
CA VAL A 74 15.66 5.86 -13.58
C VAL A 74 14.36 5.51 -14.30
N TRP A 75 13.44 6.45 -14.53
CA TRP A 75 12.22 6.14 -15.29
C TRP A 75 12.54 5.74 -16.73
N GLN A 76 13.48 6.44 -17.36
CA GLN A 76 13.99 6.07 -18.68
C GLN A 76 14.69 4.70 -18.66
N ARG A 77 15.49 4.40 -17.63
CA ARG A 77 16.12 3.08 -17.45
C ARG A 77 15.09 1.95 -17.37
N ILE A 78 14.00 2.17 -16.64
CA ILE A 78 12.88 1.22 -16.56
C ILE A 78 12.21 1.10 -17.93
N GLN A 79 11.85 2.22 -18.55
CA GLN A 79 11.16 2.28 -19.86
C GLN A 79 11.87 1.43 -20.92
N LEU A 80 13.20 1.52 -21.02
CA LEU A 80 14.02 0.81 -22.01
C LEU A 80 14.07 -0.71 -21.80
N GLN A 81 13.66 -1.21 -20.64
CA GLN A 81 13.78 -2.61 -20.23
C GLN A 81 12.43 -3.29 -19.94
N LEU A 82 11.31 -2.62 -20.19
CA LEU A 82 9.97 -3.21 -20.04
C LEU A 82 9.75 -4.33 -21.08
N THR A 83 9.31 -5.49 -20.62
CA THR A 83 9.07 -6.71 -21.40
C THR A 83 7.61 -7.17 -21.42
N PHE A 84 6.77 -6.74 -20.49
CA PHE A 84 5.39 -7.20 -20.40
C PHE A 84 4.57 -6.72 -21.60
N GLU A 85 3.85 -7.66 -22.21
CA GLU A 85 2.79 -7.35 -23.16
C GLU A 85 1.59 -6.77 -22.41
N VAL A 86 1.07 -5.65 -22.91
CA VAL A 86 -0.10 -4.99 -22.33
C VAL A 86 -1.29 -5.20 -23.28
N PRO A 87 -2.23 -6.10 -22.96
CA PRO A 87 -3.35 -6.38 -23.85
C PRO A 87 -4.38 -5.25 -23.83
N GLU A 88 -5.03 -4.99 -24.97
CA GLU A 88 -6.13 -4.02 -25.06
C GLU A 88 -7.37 -4.54 -24.32
N ARG A 89 -7.49 -4.18 -23.04
CA ARG A 89 -8.61 -4.56 -22.18
C ARG A 89 -9.17 -3.36 -21.45
N ARG A 90 -10.51 -3.30 -21.35
CA ARG A 90 -11.23 -2.23 -20.64
C ARG A 90 -10.72 -2.01 -19.21
N ALA A 91 -10.43 -3.09 -18.47
CA ALA A 91 -9.93 -2.99 -17.10
C ALA A 91 -8.58 -2.24 -17.00
N ILE A 92 -7.70 -2.39 -18.00
CA ILE A 92 -6.41 -1.68 -18.07
C ILE A 92 -6.65 -0.22 -18.45
N ALA A 93 -7.47 0.02 -19.49
CA ALA A 93 -7.81 1.38 -19.93
C ALA A 93 -8.46 2.23 -18.82
N GLU A 94 -9.30 1.63 -17.97
CA GLU A 94 -9.89 2.31 -16.80
C GLU A 94 -8.82 2.74 -15.79
N GLN A 95 -7.84 1.88 -15.47
CA GLN A 95 -6.74 2.26 -14.57
C GLN A 95 -5.80 3.28 -15.20
N ARG A 96 -5.54 3.16 -16.50
CA ARG A 96 -4.71 4.10 -17.26
C ARG A 96 -5.30 5.51 -17.23
N ASN A 97 -6.59 5.63 -17.51
CA ASN A 97 -7.32 6.89 -17.43
C ASN A 97 -7.36 7.46 -16.02
N PHE A 98 -7.44 6.61 -15.00
CA PHE A 98 -7.34 7.06 -13.61
C PHE A 98 -5.98 7.70 -13.35
N PHE A 99 -4.87 6.99 -13.57
CA PHE A 99 -3.54 7.54 -13.29
C PHE A 99 -3.22 8.78 -14.14
N ALA A 100 -3.55 8.78 -15.43
CA ALA A 100 -3.30 9.90 -16.34
C ALA A 100 -3.99 11.22 -15.90
N ARG A 101 -5.16 11.12 -15.26
CA ARG A 101 -5.88 12.29 -14.72
C ARG A 101 -5.37 12.77 -13.37
N ASN A 102 -4.43 12.05 -12.75
CA ASN A 102 -3.97 12.31 -11.39
C ASN A 102 -2.47 12.63 -11.35
N GLN A 103 -2.03 13.67 -12.06
CA GLN A 103 -0.62 14.09 -12.10
C GLN A 103 -0.02 14.30 -10.70
N ALA A 104 -0.74 14.96 -9.78
CA ALA A 104 -0.29 15.16 -8.39
C ALA A 104 -0.06 13.85 -7.61
N TYR A 105 -0.73 12.76 -7.99
CA TYR A 105 -0.45 11.43 -7.44
C TYR A 105 0.89 10.91 -7.98
N LEU A 106 1.16 11.04 -9.28
CA LEU A 106 2.41 10.61 -9.93
C LEU A 106 3.62 11.42 -9.44
N ASP A 107 3.46 12.73 -9.23
CA ASP A 107 4.50 13.58 -8.65
C ASP A 107 4.88 13.12 -7.24
N ARG A 108 3.87 12.83 -6.41
CA ARG A 108 4.08 12.29 -5.06
C ARG A 108 4.76 10.92 -5.08
N VAL A 109 4.37 10.06 -6.01
CA VAL A 109 5.01 8.74 -6.21
C VAL A 109 6.48 8.93 -6.53
N SER A 110 6.80 9.80 -7.50
CA SER A 110 8.18 10.03 -7.93
C SER A 110 9.05 10.59 -6.80
N SER A 111 8.55 11.59 -6.07
CA SER A 111 9.25 12.15 -4.90
C SER A 111 9.50 11.13 -3.79
N ARG A 112 8.55 10.22 -3.53
CA ARG A 112 8.73 9.15 -2.54
C ARG A 112 9.63 8.02 -3.03
N ALA A 113 9.65 7.79 -4.33
CA ALA A 113 10.45 6.75 -4.97
C ALA A 113 11.92 7.15 -5.11
N GLU A 114 12.22 8.45 -5.21
CA GLU A 114 13.56 9.00 -5.47
C GLU A 114 14.69 8.34 -4.65
N PRO A 115 14.59 8.15 -3.32
CA PRO A 115 15.69 7.55 -2.55
C PRO A 115 15.90 6.05 -2.82
N TYR A 116 14.87 5.36 -3.34
CA TYR A 116 14.78 3.89 -3.30
C TYR A 116 14.70 3.24 -4.68
N LEU A 117 14.18 3.94 -5.70
CA LEU A 117 13.85 3.34 -6.99
C LEU A 117 15.10 2.82 -7.70
N TYR A 118 16.20 3.56 -7.67
CA TYR A 118 17.48 3.11 -8.21
C TYR A 118 17.91 1.78 -7.58
N PHE A 119 17.85 1.68 -6.25
CA PHE A 119 18.20 0.46 -5.51
C PHE A 119 17.30 -0.72 -5.92
N ILE A 120 15.98 -0.51 -6.00
CA ILE A 120 15.04 -1.57 -6.39
C ILE A 120 15.29 -2.06 -7.82
N VAL A 121 15.54 -1.14 -8.76
CA VAL A 121 15.87 -1.47 -10.16
C VAL A 121 17.15 -2.30 -10.20
N GLN A 122 18.20 -1.88 -9.50
CA GLN A 122 19.44 -2.66 -9.42
C GLN A 122 19.20 -4.06 -8.84
N GLN A 123 18.39 -4.17 -7.79
CA GLN A 123 18.05 -5.46 -7.17
C GLN A 123 17.28 -6.39 -8.10
N LEU A 124 16.43 -5.86 -8.98
CA LEU A 124 15.70 -6.64 -9.99
C LEU A 124 16.63 -7.12 -11.11
N GLU A 125 17.49 -6.23 -11.62
CA GLU A 125 18.47 -6.55 -12.67
C GLU A 125 19.47 -7.61 -12.19
N GLU A 126 20.00 -7.49 -10.97
CA GLU A 126 20.88 -8.50 -10.35
C GLU A 126 20.23 -9.89 -10.26
N ARG A 127 18.90 -9.94 -10.17
CA ARG A 127 18.11 -11.18 -10.11
C ARG A 127 17.57 -11.63 -11.47
N ASN A 128 17.82 -10.88 -12.54
CA ASN A 128 17.20 -11.10 -13.86
C ASN A 128 15.67 -11.15 -13.81
N MET A 129 15.05 -10.33 -12.95
CA MET A 129 13.60 -10.23 -12.82
C MET A 129 13.04 -9.11 -13.70
N PRO A 130 11.78 -9.19 -14.17
CA PRO A 130 11.17 -8.13 -14.97
C PRO A 130 11.13 -6.79 -14.23
N LEU A 131 11.49 -5.71 -14.92
CA LEU A 131 11.58 -4.36 -14.33
C LEU A 131 10.21 -3.72 -14.06
N GLU A 132 9.14 -4.27 -14.64
CA GLU A 132 7.76 -3.95 -14.26
C GLU A 132 7.52 -4.10 -12.76
N LEU A 133 8.20 -5.05 -12.11
CA LEU A 133 8.04 -5.31 -10.68
C LEU A 133 8.50 -4.12 -9.82
N ALA A 134 9.35 -3.22 -10.35
CA ALA A 134 9.72 -1.96 -9.69
C ALA A 134 8.53 -1.01 -9.53
N LEU A 135 7.44 -1.22 -10.28
CA LEU A 135 6.22 -0.40 -10.23
C LEU A 135 5.22 -0.91 -9.19
N LEU A 136 5.41 -2.11 -8.63
CA LEU A 136 4.50 -2.66 -7.61
C LEU A 136 4.37 -1.78 -6.35
N PRO A 137 5.44 -1.17 -5.81
CA PRO A 137 5.31 -0.23 -4.69
C PRO A 137 4.41 0.98 -4.97
N ILE A 138 4.21 1.36 -6.25
CA ILE A 138 3.22 2.39 -6.63
C ILE A 138 1.81 1.91 -6.28
N VAL A 139 1.49 0.68 -6.69
CA VAL A 139 0.18 0.04 -6.46
C VAL A 139 -0.06 -0.24 -4.97
N GLU A 140 0.99 -0.62 -4.25
CA GLU A 140 0.91 -1.03 -2.84
C GLU A 140 0.80 0.16 -1.87
N SER A 141 1.76 1.10 -1.94
CA SER A 141 1.83 2.18 -0.95
C SER A 141 2.07 3.58 -1.54
N ALA A 142 2.13 3.70 -2.87
CA ALA A 142 2.64 4.90 -3.53
C ALA A 142 4.04 5.28 -3.00
N PHE A 143 4.92 4.28 -2.90
CA PHE A 143 6.28 4.40 -2.37
C PHE A 143 6.41 4.88 -0.91
N ASP A 144 5.33 4.81 -0.11
CA ASP A 144 5.36 5.20 1.30
C ASP A 144 5.85 4.05 2.20
N PRO A 145 7.01 4.18 2.86
CA PRO A 145 7.54 3.13 3.71
C PRO A 145 6.93 3.13 5.14
N PHE A 146 6.18 4.16 5.51
CA PHE A 146 5.39 4.19 6.75
C PHE A 146 3.96 3.65 6.55
N ALA A 147 3.58 3.32 5.31
CA ALA A 147 2.23 2.88 4.99
C ALA A 147 1.77 1.71 5.86
N TYR A 148 0.50 1.78 6.25
CA TYR A 148 -0.16 0.77 7.08
C TYR A 148 -1.61 0.60 6.64
N SER A 149 -1.95 -0.57 6.10
CA SER A 149 -3.30 -0.84 5.59
C SER A 149 -4.24 -1.31 6.68
N HIS A 150 -5.54 -1.24 6.41
CA HIS A 150 -6.61 -1.75 7.28
C HIS A 150 -6.55 -3.27 7.46
N ALA A 151 -5.83 -3.98 6.58
CA ALA A 151 -5.53 -5.41 6.69
C ALA A 151 -4.27 -5.69 7.52
N ARG A 152 -3.59 -4.63 8.01
CA ARG A 152 -2.32 -4.67 8.76
C ARG A 152 -1.09 -4.93 7.90
N ALA A 153 -1.22 -4.79 6.60
CA ALA A 153 -0.08 -4.78 5.69
C ALA A 153 0.75 -3.52 5.95
N SER A 154 2.08 -3.61 5.91
CA SER A 154 2.94 -2.46 6.23
C SER A 154 4.12 -2.30 5.29
N GLY A 155 4.55 -1.05 5.18
CA GLY A 155 5.76 -0.63 4.49
C GLY A 155 5.60 -0.53 2.99
N LEU A 156 6.73 -0.35 2.33
CA LEU A 156 6.80 -0.08 0.89
C LEU A 156 6.09 -1.16 0.07
N TRP A 157 6.31 -2.42 0.43
CA TRP A 157 5.80 -3.60 -0.26
C TRP A 157 4.50 -4.15 0.35
N GLN A 158 3.92 -3.46 1.34
CA GLN A 158 2.67 -3.86 2.02
C GLN A 158 2.68 -5.32 2.49
N PHE A 159 3.70 -5.72 3.25
CA PHE A 159 3.76 -7.06 3.79
C PHE A 159 2.72 -7.29 4.89
N MET A 160 1.94 -8.37 4.77
CA MET A 160 1.14 -8.90 5.87
C MET A 160 2.06 -9.43 7.00
N PRO A 161 1.70 -9.34 8.29
CA PRO A 161 2.58 -9.73 9.39
C PRO A 161 3.13 -11.16 9.27
N ALA A 162 2.25 -12.12 8.96
CA ALA A 162 2.62 -13.53 8.83
C ALA A 162 3.52 -13.79 7.61
N THR A 163 3.20 -13.19 6.46
CA THR A 163 4.02 -13.30 5.25
C THR A 163 5.39 -12.67 5.45
N GLY A 164 5.46 -11.48 6.07
CA GLY A 164 6.74 -10.84 6.39
C GLY A 164 7.62 -11.75 7.24
N LYS A 165 7.08 -12.35 8.31
CA LYS A 165 7.83 -13.32 9.14
C LYS A 165 8.31 -14.53 8.35
N ARG A 166 7.46 -15.07 7.46
CA ARG A 166 7.81 -16.20 6.59
C ARG A 166 9.01 -15.90 5.69
N PHE A 167 9.17 -14.64 5.26
CA PHE A 167 10.28 -14.18 4.42
C PHE A 167 11.38 -13.43 5.22
N GLY A 168 11.47 -13.70 6.53
CA GLY A 168 12.57 -13.26 7.38
C GLY A 168 12.48 -11.82 7.90
N LEU A 169 11.34 -11.13 7.72
CA LEU A 169 11.14 -9.78 8.23
C LEU A 169 10.82 -9.82 9.72
N GLN A 170 11.81 -9.45 10.53
CA GLN A 170 11.71 -9.37 11.99
C GLN A 170 10.66 -8.33 12.41
N GLN A 171 9.91 -8.64 13.46
CA GLN A 171 8.83 -7.79 13.99
C GLN A 171 8.82 -7.88 15.51
N ASN A 172 9.26 -6.82 16.18
CA ASN A 172 9.35 -6.74 17.63
C ASN A 172 9.09 -5.28 18.11
N TYR A 173 9.43 -4.99 19.38
CA TYR A 173 9.20 -3.68 19.98
C TYR A 173 10.01 -2.54 19.33
N TRP A 174 11.27 -2.82 18.94
CA TRP A 174 12.19 -1.84 18.38
C TRP A 174 12.12 -1.76 16.86
N TYR A 175 11.78 -2.86 16.18
CA TYR A 175 11.96 -3.00 14.74
C TYR A 175 10.78 -3.73 14.05
N ASP A 176 10.32 -3.18 12.92
CA ASP A 176 9.39 -3.82 11.98
C ASP A 176 10.01 -3.84 10.58
N GLY A 177 10.64 -4.97 10.22
CA GLY A 177 11.36 -5.16 8.96
C GLY A 177 10.48 -5.07 7.72
N ARG A 178 9.15 -5.02 7.86
CA ARG A 178 8.24 -4.74 6.75
C ARG A 178 8.37 -3.31 6.23
N ARG A 179 8.85 -2.40 7.08
CA ARG A 179 9.15 -1.00 6.71
C ARG A 179 10.61 -0.80 6.33
N ASP A 180 11.51 -1.72 6.66
CA ASP A 180 12.91 -1.64 6.24
C ASP A 180 12.99 -1.79 4.72
N VAL A 181 13.32 -0.73 3.99
CA VAL A 181 13.28 -0.74 2.53
C VAL A 181 14.26 -1.77 1.95
N ILE A 182 15.40 -1.99 2.59
CA ILE A 182 16.41 -2.94 2.11
C ILE A 182 15.91 -4.37 2.32
N GLU A 183 15.51 -4.70 3.55
CA GLU A 183 15.06 -6.05 3.90
C GLU A 183 13.70 -6.41 3.29
N SER A 184 12.75 -5.46 3.26
CA SER A 184 11.45 -5.67 2.64
C SER A 184 11.55 -5.79 1.12
N THR A 185 12.49 -5.10 0.46
CA THR A 185 12.74 -5.30 -0.98
C THR A 185 13.30 -6.69 -1.24
N ARG A 186 14.34 -7.13 -0.50
CA ARG A 186 14.82 -8.51 -0.58
C ARG A 186 13.67 -9.50 -0.41
N ALA A 187 12.91 -9.39 0.67
CA ALA A 187 11.80 -10.29 0.96
C ALA A 187 10.69 -10.26 -0.10
N ALA A 188 10.38 -9.09 -0.67
CA ALA A 188 9.39 -8.96 -1.74
C ALA A 188 9.83 -9.68 -3.00
N LEU A 189 11.08 -9.48 -3.42
CA LEU A 189 11.64 -10.14 -4.59
C LEU A 189 11.76 -11.66 -4.38
N ASP A 190 12.20 -12.11 -3.19
CA ASP A 190 12.21 -13.53 -2.82
C ASP A 190 10.80 -14.13 -2.88
N TYR A 191 9.78 -13.40 -2.39
CA TYR A 191 8.40 -13.86 -2.43
C TYR A 191 7.83 -13.91 -3.85
N LEU A 192 8.08 -12.88 -4.66
CA LEU A 192 7.64 -12.83 -6.05
C LEU A 192 8.28 -13.94 -6.88
N GLN A 193 9.59 -14.18 -6.71
CA GLN A 193 10.29 -15.29 -7.37
C GLN A 193 9.68 -16.63 -6.96
N TYR A 194 9.47 -16.84 -5.65
CA TYR A 194 8.83 -18.05 -5.14
C TYR A 194 7.43 -18.27 -5.74
N LEU A 195 6.63 -17.22 -5.87
CA LEU A 195 5.30 -17.29 -6.48
C LEU A 195 5.39 -17.62 -7.97
N HIS A 196 6.30 -16.98 -8.70
CA HIS A 196 6.54 -17.23 -10.11
C HIS A 196 6.93 -18.69 -10.37
N ASP A 197 7.87 -19.22 -9.61
CA ASP A 197 8.32 -20.62 -9.73
C ASP A 197 7.18 -21.59 -9.39
N ARG A 198 6.39 -21.27 -8.36
CA ARG A 198 5.24 -22.08 -7.95
C ARG A 198 4.08 -22.07 -8.94
N LEU A 199 4.01 -21.04 -9.79
CA LEU A 199 2.92 -20.80 -10.74
C LEU A 199 3.39 -20.98 -12.20
N GLU A 200 4.29 -21.95 -12.40
CA GLU A 200 4.72 -22.42 -13.73
C GLU A 200 5.36 -21.31 -14.59
N GLY A 201 5.97 -20.31 -13.96
CA GLY A 201 6.64 -19.20 -14.65
C GLY A 201 5.72 -18.08 -15.14
N ASP A 202 4.46 -18.03 -14.68
CA ASP A 202 3.52 -16.98 -15.07
C ASP A 202 3.57 -15.79 -14.10
N TRP A 203 4.19 -14.69 -14.56
CA TRP A 203 4.29 -13.46 -13.78
C TRP A 203 2.94 -12.81 -13.45
N LEU A 204 1.95 -12.83 -14.36
CA LEU A 204 0.64 -12.21 -14.08
C LEU A 204 -0.07 -12.97 -12.96
N ASN A 205 0.03 -14.29 -12.98
CA ASN A 205 -0.44 -15.13 -11.89
C ASN A 205 0.37 -14.92 -10.60
N ALA A 206 1.70 -14.82 -10.67
CA ALA A 206 2.52 -14.52 -9.49
C ALA A 206 2.11 -13.20 -8.81
N ILE A 207 1.90 -12.16 -9.60
CA ILE A 207 1.48 -10.83 -9.13
C ILE A 207 0.06 -10.88 -8.55
N ALA A 208 -0.85 -11.64 -9.16
CA ALA A 208 -2.19 -11.87 -8.61
C ALA A 208 -2.16 -12.66 -7.29
N ALA A 209 -1.26 -13.64 -7.14
CA ALA A 209 -1.06 -14.37 -5.89
C ALA A 209 -0.41 -13.51 -4.81
N TYR A 210 0.48 -12.58 -5.17
CA TYR A 210 1.10 -11.65 -4.25
C TYR A 210 0.03 -10.84 -3.50
N ASN A 211 -0.93 -10.27 -4.24
CA ASN A 211 -2.05 -9.51 -3.69
C ASN A 211 -3.07 -10.39 -2.94
N SER A 212 -3.46 -11.52 -3.52
CA SER A 212 -4.65 -12.27 -3.07
C SER A 212 -4.36 -13.47 -2.17
N GLY A 213 -3.08 -13.84 -2.08
CA GLY A 213 -2.57 -15.03 -1.42
C GLY A 213 -2.51 -16.25 -2.34
N GLU A 214 -1.38 -16.96 -2.30
CA GLU A 214 -1.11 -18.16 -3.12
C GLU A 214 -2.20 -19.24 -3.05
N GLY A 215 -2.76 -19.49 -1.87
CA GLY A 215 -3.77 -20.54 -1.68
C GLY A 215 -5.11 -20.21 -2.33
N ARG A 216 -5.42 -18.92 -2.54
CA ARG A 216 -6.61 -18.52 -3.30
C ARG A 216 -6.38 -18.77 -4.78
N LEU A 217 -5.25 -18.30 -5.32
CA LEU A 217 -4.94 -18.45 -6.74
C LEU A 217 -4.83 -19.93 -7.14
N LEU A 218 -4.12 -20.75 -6.36
CA LEU A 218 -4.00 -22.20 -6.62
C LEU A 218 -5.34 -22.92 -6.61
N ARG A 219 -6.31 -22.47 -5.80
CA ARG A 219 -7.68 -23.02 -5.82
C ARG A 219 -8.43 -22.63 -7.09
N ALA A 220 -8.29 -21.38 -7.55
CA ALA A 220 -8.87 -20.94 -8.81
C ALA A 220 -8.26 -21.69 -10.01
N ILE A 221 -6.94 -21.86 -10.03
CA ILE A 221 -6.24 -22.66 -11.06
C ILE A 221 -6.74 -24.10 -11.06
N ARG A 222 -6.81 -24.74 -9.88
CA ARG A 222 -7.33 -26.12 -9.77
C ARG A 222 -8.79 -26.23 -10.23
N HIS A 223 -9.60 -25.24 -9.92
CA HIS A 223 -11.00 -25.17 -10.37
C HIS A 223 -11.12 -25.14 -11.89
N ASN A 224 -10.26 -24.40 -12.58
CA ASN A 224 -10.22 -24.32 -14.05
C ASN A 224 -9.60 -25.58 -14.68
N LYS A 225 -8.48 -26.09 -14.15
CA LYS A 225 -7.86 -27.35 -14.62
C LYS A 225 -8.85 -28.52 -14.57
N ASN A 226 -9.62 -28.65 -13.49
CA ASN A 226 -10.64 -29.70 -13.36
C ASN A 226 -11.80 -29.59 -14.38
N ARG A 227 -11.94 -28.45 -15.06
CA ARG A 227 -12.96 -28.19 -16.08
C ARG A 227 -12.37 -28.05 -17.48
N ASN A 228 -11.07 -28.31 -17.67
CA ASN A 228 -10.35 -28.06 -18.92
C ASN A 228 -10.49 -26.60 -19.42
N LEU A 229 -10.52 -25.65 -18.48
CA LEU A 229 -10.53 -24.21 -18.78
C LEU A 229 -9.11 -23.63 -18.69
N PRO A 230 -8.80 -22.52 -19.40
CA PRO A 230 -7.52 -21.84 -19.28
C PRO A 230 -7.21 -21.39 -17.86
N THR A 231 -5.93 -21.35 -17.49
CA THR A 231 -5.46 -21.01 -16.14
C THR A 231 -4.65 -19.72 -16.08
N ASP A 232 -4.59 -18.98 -17.18
CA ASP A 232 -4.02 -17.64 -17.21
C ASP A 232 -4.85 -16.69 -16.34
N PHE A 233 -4.22 -15.63 -15.85
CA PHE A 233 -4.83 -14.65 -14.95
C PHE A 233 -6.23 -14.18 -15.40
N TRP A 234 -6.42 -13.95 -16.70
CA TRP A 234 -7.68 -13.40 -17.24
C TRP A 234 -8.84 -14.39 -17.21
N SER A 235 -8.54 -15.67 -17.08
CA SER A 235 -9.51 -16.77 -17.08
C SER A 235 -9.87 -17.26 -15.66
N LEU A 236 -9.16 -16.78 -14.63
CA LEU A 236 -9.38 -17.21 -13.24
C LEU A 236 -10.53 -16.44 -12.57
N ASP A 237 -11.39 -17.17 -11.85
CA ASP A 237 -12.42 -16.57 -10.97
C ASP A 237 -11.76 -16.04 -9.69
N LEU A 238 -11.48 -14.74 -9.68
CA LEU A 238 -10.80 -14.04 -8.60
C LEU A 238 -11.65 -12.89 -8.06
N PRO A 239 -11.45 -12.48 -6.79
CA PRO A 239 -12.14 -11.34 -6.23
C PRO A 239 -11.85 -10.04 -6.98
N ARG A 240 -12.83 -9.12 -6.98
CA ARG A 240 -12.76 -7.84 -7.72
C ARG A 240 -11.47 -7.05 -7.47
N GLU A 241 -11.00 -7.03 -6.23
CA GLU A 241 -9.76 -6.36 -5.83
C GLU A 241 -8.55 -6.96 -6.56
N THR A 242 -8.44 -8.28 -6.59
CA THR A 242 -7.37 -9.00 -7.27
C THR A 242 -7.47 -8.89 -8.78
N THR A 243 -8.68 -8.99 -9.35
CA THR A 243 -8.89 -8.79 -10.80
C THR A 243 -8.55 -7.37 -11.26
N ALA A 244 -8.57 -6.39 -10.35
CA ALA A 244 -8.16 -5.01 -10.64
C ALA A 244 -6.66 -4.75 -10.39
N TYR A 245 -5.98 -5.61 -9.62
CA TYR A 245 -4.61 -5.41 -9.20
C TYR A 245 -3.60 -5.53 -10.35
N VAL A 246 -3.64 -6.62 -11.12
CA VAL A 246 -2.76 -6.79 -12.30
C VAL A 246 -3.02 -5.72 -13.37
N PRO A 247 -4.28 -5.36 -13.71
CA PRO A 247 -4.54 -4.23 -14.60
C PRO A 247 -3.96 -2.88 -14.15
N LYS A 248 -3.87 -2.61 -12.84
CA LYS A 248 -3.22 -1.38 -12.33
C LYS A 248 -1.74 -1.36 -12.70
N LEU A 249 -1.05 -2.47 -12.49
CA LEU A 249 0.35 -2.59 -12.85
C LEU A 249 0.53 -2.40 -14.36
N LEU A 250 -0.21 -3.13 -15.18
CA LEU A 250 -0.10 -3.04 -16.64
C LEU A 250 -0.44 -1.64 -17.18
N ALA A 251 -1.35 -0.91 -16.53
CA ALA A 251 -1.60 0.49 -16.85
C ALA A 251 -0.40 1.39 -16.53
N LEU A 252 0.31 1.15 -15.42
CA LEU A 252 1.54 1.88 -15.10
C LEU A 252 2.66 1.55 -16.09
N VAL A 253 2.76 0.30 -16.54
CA VAL A 253 3.70 -0.12 -17.60
C VAL A 253 3.47 0.73 -18.87
N ASP A 254 2.23 0.90 -19.31
CA ASP A 254 1.91 1.75 -20.47
C ASP A 254 2.28 3.22 -20.25
N LEU A 255 2.02 3.75 -19.05
CA LEU A 255 2.30 5.14 -18.70
C LEU A 255 3.80 5.43 -18.64
N VAL A 256 4.62 4.49 -18.20
CA VAL A 256 6.09 4.59 -18.28
C VAL A 256 6.56 4.41 -19.71
N ARG A 257 5.94 3.50 -20.47
CA ARG A 257 6.31 3.23 -21.87
C ARG A 257 6.03 4.43 -22.79
N GLN A 258 4.92 5.13 -22.59
CA GLN A 258 4.43 6.18 -23.49
C GLN A 258 3.84 7.39 -22.73
N PRO A 259 4.62 8.09 -21.90
CA PRO A 259 4.11 9.18 -21.06
C PRO A 259 3.44 10.31 -21.87
N GLU A 260 4.04 10.68 -23.01
CA GLU A 260 3.56 11.75 -23.90
C GLU A 260 2.18 11.44 -24.50
N THR A 261 1.93 10.18 -24.86
CA THR A 261 0.64 9.74 -25.41
C THR A 261 -0.50 9.95 -24.42
N TYR A 262 -0.20 9.88 -23.12
CA TYR A 262 -1.19 10.04 -22.06
C TYR A 262 -1.15 11.42 -21.40
N GLY A 263 -0.29 12.33 -21.88
CA GLY A 263 -0.16 13.69 -21.37
C GLY A 263 0.29 13.74 -19.91
N ILE A 264 1.12 12.79 -19.48
CA ILE A 264 1.70 12.75 -18.13
C ILE A 264 3.18 13.08 -18.17
N ALA A 265 3.70 13.55 -17.03
CA ALA A 265 5.14 13.69 -16.81
C ALA A 265 5.55 12.92 -15.55
N TRP A 266 6.65 12.16 -15.63
CA TRP A 266 7.29 11.62 -14.43
C TRP A 266 8.29 12.64 -13.91
N GLN A 267 8.33 12.88 -12.60
CA GLN A 267 9.42 13.68 -12.04
C GLN A 267 10.70 12.85 -12.16
N PRO A 268 11.77 13.41 -12.74
CA PRO A 268 12.99 12.65 -13.01
C PRO A 268 13.63 12.19 -11.70
N ILE A 269 14.17 10.96 -11.71
CA ILE A 269 14.90 10.39 -10.58
C ILE A 269 16.32 10.10 -11.07
N PRO A 270 17.37 10.67 -10.47
CA PRO A 270 18.73 10.46 -10.93
C PRO A 270 19.10 8.96 -10.96
N ASN A 271 19.62 8.49 -12.09
CA ASN A 271 20.07 7.11 -12.29
C ASN A 271 21.43 6.82 -11.62
N GLN A 272 21.52 7.14 -10.34
CA GLN A 272 22.70 6.90 -9.51
C GLN A 272 22.25 6.53 -8.09
N PRO A 273 23.10 5.83 -7.29
CA PRO A 273 22.76 5.49 -5.93
C PRO A 273 22.50 6.74 -5.08
N GLN A 274 21.33 6.82 -4.45
CA GLN A 274 20.94 7.93 -3.55
C GLN A 274 21.20 7.62 -2.08
N ILE A 275 21.24 6.34 -1.73
CA ILE A 275 21.33 5.87 -0.35
C ILE A 275 22.59 5.04 -0.11
N GLY A 276 23.14 5.17 1.08
CA GLY A 276 24.22 4.39 1.64
C GLY A 276 23.73 3.51 2.79
N ILE A 277 24.22 2.26 2.83
CA ILE A 277 23.97 1.32 3.92
C ILE A 277 25.20 1.22 4.83
N VAL A 278 25.00 1.30 6.15
CA VAL A 278 26.04 1.12 7.17
C VAL A 278 25.54 0.18 8.26
N GLU A 279 26.34 -0.84 8.59
CA GLU A 279 26.11 -1.72 9.73
C GLU A 279 26.79 -1.13 10.97
N VAL A 280 26.01 -0.80 11.98
CA VAL A 280 26.50 -0.18 13.23
C VAL A 280 27.03 -1.24 14.21
N GLY A 281 26.51 -2.46 14.14
CA GLY A 281 26.98 -3.61 14.92
C GLY A 281 26.49 -3.68 16.38
N ARG A 282 25.93 -2.60 16.92
CA ARG A 282 25.29 -2.58 18.24
C ARG A 282 24.17 -1.53 18.31
N GLN A 283 23.47 -1.53 19.43
CA GLN A 283 22.41 -0.57 19.68
C GLN A 283 22.96 0.88 19.68
N ILE A 284 22.24 1.78 19.01
CA ILE A 284 22.54 3.22 18.94
C ILE A 284 21.24 4.01 18.97
N ASP A 285 21.26 5.16 19.66
CA ASP A 285 20.17 6.12 19.62
C ASP A 285 20.10 6.79 18.24
N LEU A 286 18.91 6.89 17.64
CA LEU A 286 18.74 7.48 16.31
C LEU A 286 19.11 8.97 16.28
N ALA A 287 18.97 9.70 17.38
CA ALA A 287 19.40 11.10 17.47
C ALA A 287 20.92 11.22 17.45
N VAL A 288 21.62 10.30 18.14
CA VAL A 288 23.09 10.24 18.13
C VAL A 288 23.57 9.84 16.74
N ALA A 289 22.95 8.83 16.13
CA ALA A 289 23.28 8.43 14.76
C ALA A 289 23.03 9.56 13.74
N ALA A 290 21.97 10.34 13.90
CA ALA A 290 21.68 11.48 13.04
C ALA A 290 22.74 12.58 13.18
N GLU A 291 23.18 12.87 14.42
CA GLU A 291 24.26 13.82 14.68
C GLU A 291 25.58 13.37 14.05
N MET A 292 25.96 12.09 14.22
CA MET A 292 27.13 11.50 13.56
C MET A 292 27.07 11.63 12.03
N ALA A 293 25.88 11.51 11.44
CA ALA A 293 25.67 11.62 10.01
C ALA A 293 25.56 13.07 9.50
N GLY A 294 25.44 14.07 10.38
CA GLY A 294 25.16 15.45 9.99
C GLY A 294 23.73 15.63 9.44
N LEU A 295 22.77 14.86 9.96
CA LEU A 295 21.36 14.87 9.54
C LEU A 295 20.46 15.35 10.68
N SER A 296 19.28 15.84 10.34
CA SER A 296 18.19 15.90 11.31
C SER A 296 17.72 14.47 11.64
N LEU A 297 17.17 14.30 12.85
CA LEU A 297 16.58 13.03 13.27
C LEU A 297 15.43 12.60 12.33
N ASN A 298 14.63 13.54 11.85
CA ASN A 298 13.54 13.24 10.93
C ASN A 298 14.05 12.74 9.56
N GLU A 299 15.13 13.31 9.02
CA GLU A 299 15.74 12.83 7.77
C GLU A 299 16.29 11.40 7.92
N LEU A 300 17.02 11.13 9.01
CA LEU A 300 17.52 9.78 9.26
C LEU A 300 16.36 8.79 9.45
N HIS A 301 15.35 9.13 10.26
CA HIS A 301 14.24 8.22 10.54
C HIS A 301 13.34 8.01 9.31
N ALA A 302 13.20 9.01 8.44
CA ALA A 302 12.46 8.86 7.18
C ALA A 302 13.05 7.78 6.26
N LEU A 303 14.38 7.60 6.27
CA LEU A 303 15.08 6.53 5.56
C LEU A 303 15.14 5.20 6.35
N ASN A 304 14.88 5.23 7.66
CA ASN A 304 14.89 4.06 8.54
C ASN A 304 13.54 3.82 9.26
N PRO A 305 12.41 3.72 8.53
CA PRO A 305 11.07 3.65 9.12
C PRO A 305 10.77 2.34 9.85
N ALA A 306 11.68 1.36 9.75
CA ALA A 306 11.62 0.10 10.47
C ALA A 306 11.81 0.26 11.97
N PHE A 307 12.58 1.26 12.42
CA PHE A 307 12.76 1.49 13.85
C PHE A 307 11.51 2.14 14.44
N ASN A 308 10.82 1.40 15.30
CA ASN A 308 9.59 1.84 15.94
C ASN A 308 9.85 2.79 17.12
N GLN A 309 11.07 2.81 17.66
CA GLN A 309 11.41 3.55 18.87
C GLN A 309 12.55 4.55 18.61
N TRP A 310 13.08 5.13 19.69
CA TRP A 310 14.13 6.14 19.68
C TRP A 310 15.54 5.58 19.36
N ALA A 311 15.74 4.26 19.41
CA ALA A 311 17.00 3.59 19.11
C ALA A 311 16.79 2.38 18.20
N THR A 312 17.90 1.85 17.68
CA THR A 312 17.93 0.55 17.02
C THR A 312 17.59 -0.59 18.01
N ASP A 313 17.27 -1.76 17.49
CA ASP A 313 17.02 -2.95 18.32
C ASP A 313 18.30 -3.38 19.05
N PRO A 314 18.27 -3.73 20.35
CA PRO A 314 19.46 -4.22 21.05
C PRO A 314 20.03 -5.53 20.45
N ASP A 315 19.20 -6.39 19.86
CA ASP A 315 19.56 -7.66 19.20
C ASP A 315 19.90 -7.51 17.72
N GLY A 316 19.72 -6.32 17.16
CA GLY A 316 19.74 -6.05 15.73
C GLY A 316 18.40 -6.35 15.04
N SER A 317 18.22 -5.98 13.78
CA SER A 317 19.21 -5.37 12.87
C SER A 317 19.74 -4.00 13.32
N HIS A 318 21.05 -3.79 13.17
CA HIS A 318 21.74 -2.51 13.43
C HIS A 318 22.12 -1.78 12.13
N ARG A 319 21.42 -2.11 11.04
CA ARG A 319 21.60 -1.46 9.76
C ARG A 319 20.96 -0.08 9.76
N LEU A 320 21.72 0.92 9.33
CA LEU A 320 21.22 2.25 9.04
C LEU A 320 21.37 2.56 7.55
N VAL A 321 20.31 3.14 7.00
CA VAL A 321 20.25 3.73 5.67
C VAL A 321 20.35 5.25 5.81
N LEU A 322 21.18 5.88 5.01
CA LEU A 322 21.44 7.32 5.03
C LEU A 322 21.63 7.81 3.59
N PRO A 323 21.52 9.12 3.31
CA PRO A 323 21.92 9.63 2.00
C PRO A 323 23.37 9.26 1.72
N LEU A 324 23.67 8.92 0.46
CA LEU A 324 24.99 8.39 0.10
C LEU A 324 26.13 9.33 0.52
N ASP A 325 25.92 10.64 0.38
CA ASP A 325 26.93 11.67 0.67
C ASP A 325 27.26 11.79 2.16
N ASN A 326 26.34 11.42 3.05
CA ASN A 326 26.55 11.44 4.51
C ASN A 326 27.32 10.20 5.01
N LYS A 327 27.47 9.17 4.17
CA LYS A 327 28.07 7.89 4.55
C LYS A 327 29.53 7.95 5.00
N PRO A 328 30.42 8.71 4.33
CA PRO A 328 31.81 8.82 4.77
C PRO A 328 31.91 9.45 6.16
N GLN A 329 31.23 10.58 6.40
CA GLN A 329 31.21 11.26 7.69
C GLN A 329 30.65 10.35 8.78
N PHE A 330 29.51 9.69 8.54
CA PHE A 330 28.91 8.80 9.52
C PHE A 330 29.87 7.68 9.92
N ARG A 331 30.60 7.08 8.97
CA ARG A 331 31.59 6.03 9.25
C ARG A 331 32.77 6.54 10.07
N GLU A 332 33.26 7.74 9.77
CA GLU A 332 34.35 8.36 10.52
C GLU A 332 33.93 8.63 11.97
N GLN A 333 32.77 9.26 12.17
CA GLN A 333 32.21 9.56 13.49
C GLN A 333 31.88 8.28 14.28
N LEU A 334 31.33 7.27 13.60
CA LEU A 334 31.06 5.97 14.22
C LEU A 334 32.34 5.28 14.71
N ALA A 335 33.45 5.42 13.97
CA ALA A 335 34.73 4.81 14.34
C ALA A 335 35.44 5.59 15.47
N SER A 336 35.27 6.91 15.54
CA SER A 336 35.94 7.76 16.52
C SER A 336 35.16 7.94 17.83
N THR A 337 33.83 7.79 17.81
CA THR A 337 32.98 8.00 18.99
C THR A 337 32.98 6.78 19.91
N PRO A 338 33.39 6.90 21.18
CA PRO A 338 33.33 5.81 22.15
C PRO A 338 31.91 5.24 22.30
N THR A 339 31.82 3.92 22.42
CA THR A 339 30.53 3.21 22.37
C THR A 339 29.61 3.50 23.55
N GLU A 340 30.16 3.99 24.65
CA GLU A 340 29.45 4.43 25.84
C GLU A 340 28.63 5.71 25.58
N GLN A 341 28.94 6.44 24.51
CA GLN A 341 28.23 7.66 24.09
C GLN A 341 27.09 7.37 23.10
N TRP A 342 26.95 6.12 22.63
CA TRP A 342 25.95 5.76 21.61
C TRP A 342 24.53 5.66 22.18
N LEU A 343 24.42 5.50 23.50
CA LEU A 343 23.17 5.45 24.24
C LEU A 343 23.26 6.28 25.50
N SER A 344 22.21 7.04 25.79
CA SER A 344 22.02 7.63 27.11
C SER A 344 21.46 6.59 28.07
N TRP A 345 21.82 6.69 29.34
CA TRP A 345 21.31 5.81 30.38
C TRP A 345 21.02 6.56 31.67
N GLN A 346 20.06 6.03 32.43
CA GLN A 346 19.76 6.49 33.77
C GLN A 346 19.98 5.36 34.78
N ARG A 347 20.57 5.71 35.93
CA ARG A 347 20.70 4.76 37.04
C ARG A 347 19.35 4.59 37.74
N HIS A 348 18.90 3.34 37.84
CA HIS A 348 17.72 2.95 38.59
C HIS A 348 18.13 2.05 39.77
N THR A 349 17.61 2.33 40.97
CA THR A 349 17.84 1.48 42.16
C THR A 349 16.62 0.59 42.35
N VAL A 350 16.82 -0.72 42.27
CA VAL A 350 15.74 -1.72 42.38
C VAL A 350 15.09 -1.65 43.76
N VAL A 351 13.78 -1.44 43.80
CA VAL A 351 12.96 -1.42 45.02
C VAL A 351 12.03 -2.64 45.09
N ARG A 352 11.35 -2.78 46.24
CA ARG A 352 10.40 -3.87 46.46
C ARG A 352 9.25 -3.80 45.45
N GLY A 353 9.06 -4.88 44.69
CA GLY A 353 7.97 -5.01 43.71
C GLY A 353 8.37 -4.71 42.27
N ASP A 354 9.62 -4.30 42.04
CA ASP A 354 10.17 -4.13 40.70
C ASP A 354 10.35 -5.47 39.99
N THR A 355 10.20 -5.39 38.68
CA THR A 355 10.57 -6.43 37.73
C THR A 355 11.23 -5.75 36.55
N LEU A 356 12.10 -6.44 35.81
CA LEU A 356 12.68 -5.86 34.58
C LEU A 356 11.59 -5.38 33.61
N GLY A 357 10.44 -6.06 33.54
CA GLY A 357 9.32 -5.63 32.70
C GLY A 357 8.70 -4.29 33.14
N LYS A 358 8.47 -4.11 34.45
CA LYS A 358 7.96 -2.83 34.99
C LYS A 358 8.96 -1.69 34.76
N ILE A 359 10.25 -1.94 35.02
CA ILE A 359 11.31 -0.97 34.79
C ILE A 359 11.38 -0.62 33.30
N ALA A 360 11.40 -1.61 32.41
CA ALA A 360 11.41 -1.39 30.97
C ALA A 360 10.22 -0.53 30.50
N GLN A 361 9.02 -0.82 31.00
CA GLN A 361 7.82 -0.04 30.69
C GLN A 361 7.92 1.40 31.20
N GLN A 362 8.41 1.61 32.43
CA GLN A 362 8.57 2.93 33.03
C GLN A 362 9.53 3.81 32.23
N TYR A 363 10.65 3.25 31.78
CA TYR A 363 11.69 3.98 31.04
C TYR A 363 11.53 3.89 29.51
N GLN A 364 10.39 3.38 29.02
CA GLN A 364 10.09 3.26 27.59
C GLN A 364 11.18 2.52 26.79
N THR A 365 11.69 1.44 27.38
CA THR A 365 12.72 0.58 26.81
C THR A 365 12.26 -0.88 26.82
N SER A 366 13.19 -1.82 26.65
CA SER A 366 12.91 -3.25 26.67
C SER A 366 13.74 -3.97 27.74
N VAL A 367 13.24 -5.11 28.18
CA VAL A 367 13.97 -6.01 29.09
C VAL A 367 15.32 -6.40 28.48
N ALA A 368 15.37 -6.72 27.18
CA ALA A 368 16.59 -7.08 26.47
C ALA A 368 17.64 -5.95 26.49
N ALA A 369 17.21 -4.69 26.30
CA ALA A 369 18.09 -3.54 26.36
C ALA A 369 18.68 -3.32 27.78
N ILE A 370 17.85 -3.46 28.82
CA ILE A 370 18.33 -3.41 30.22
C ILE A 370 19.31 -4.55 30.48
N GLN A 371 18.98 -5.77 30.05
CA GLN A 371 19.83 -6.93 30.26
C GLN A 371 21.19 -6.77 29.59
N ARG A 372 21.23 -6.33 28.33
CA ARG A 372 22.49 -6.08 27.62
C ARG A 372 23.36 -5.03 28.30
N LEU A 373 22.78 -3.89 28.65
CA LEU A 373 23.53 -2.78 29.25
C LEU A 373 24.10 -3.13 30.63
N ASN A 374 23.50 -4.10 31.33
CA ASN A 374 23.93 -4.56 32.66
C ASN A 374 24.53 -5.96 32.66
N GLU A 375 24.80 -6.55 31.49
CA GLU A 375 25.35 -7.90 31.34
C GLU A 375 24.57 -8.98 32.13
N LEU A 376 23.23 -8.86 32.17
CA LEU A 376 22.36 -9.78 32.90
C LEU A 376 21.98 -10.99 32.06
N ASN A 377 22.25 -12.19 32.57
CA ASN A 377 21.91 -13.47 31.92
C ASN A 377 20.47 -13.96 32.18
N GLY A 378 19.63 -13.16 32.84
CA GLY A 378 18.28 -13.57 33.23
C GLY A 378 17.44 -12.42 33.77
N HIS A 379 16.30 -12.75 34.39
CA HIS A 379 15.34 -11.74 34.87
C HIS A 379 15.45 -11.42 36.36
N THR A 380 16.39 -12.05 37.06
CA THR A 380 16.56 -11.90 38.50
C THR A 380 17.27 -10.59 38.82
N ILE A 381 16.61 -9.74 39.59
CA ILE A 381 17.14 -8.48 40.12
C ILE A 381 16.97 -8.46 41.64
N ARG A 382 17.89 -7.81 42.35
CA ARG A 382 17.90 -7.76 43.83
C ARG A 382 17.55 -6.36 44.32
N ILE A 383 16.78 -6.26 45.40
CA ILE A 383 16.48 -4.98 46.06
C ILE A 383 17.82 -4.30 46.42
N GLY A 384 17.94 -3.01 46.11
CA GLY A 384 19.16 -2.21 46.28
C GLY A 384 20.16 -2.33 45.13
N GLN A 385 19.97 -3.25 44.17
CA GLN A 385 20.80 -3.34 42.98
C GLN A 385 20.64 -2.08 42.12
N HIS A 386 21.76 -1.55 41.61
CA HIS A 386 21.74 -0.48 40.62
C HIS A 386 21.72 -1.07 39.21
N LEU A 387 20.79 -0.60 38.39
CA LEU A 387 20.68 -0.93 36.98
C LEU A 387 20.91 0.32 36.14
N LEU A 388 21.69 0.19 35.07
CA LEU A 388 21.77 1.15 33.98
C LEU A 388 20.59 0.92 33.05
N VAL A 389 19.69 1.88 32.94
CA VAL A 389 18.50 1.75 32.09
C VAL A 389 18.67 2.65 30.87
N PRO A 390 18.70 2.10 29.65
CA PRO A 390 18.87 2.91 28.44
C PRO A 390 17.64 3.78 28.20
N VAL A 391 17.87 5.05 27.90
CA VAL A 391 16.86 6.09 27.66
C VAL A 391 17.23 6.91 26.43
N SER A 392 16.26 7.60 25.84
CA SER A 392 16.50 8.47 24.69
C SER A 392 17.43 9.63 25.03
N ALA A 393 18.33 9.96 24.10
CA ALA A 393 19.25 11.08 24.22
C ALA A 393 18.54 12.44 24.13
N LYS A 394 17.41 12.50 23.43
CA LYS A 394 16.55 13.69 23.32
C LYS A 394 15.18 13.46 23.96
N ASN A 395 14.41 14.53 24.14
CA ASN A 395 13.02 14.45 24.58
C ASN A 395 12.14 13.76 23.52
N ALA A 396 11.00 13.21 23.96
CA ALA A 396 10.06 12.47 23.10
C ALA A 396 9.62 13.27 21.85
N ASP A 397 9.46 14.59 21.96
CA ASP A 397 9.04 15.48 20.87
C ASP A 397 10.04 15.53 19.70
N ALA A 398 11.30 15.13 19.92
CA ALA A 398 12.29 15.02 18.87
C ALA A 398 12.05 13.80 17.97
N TYR A 399 11.48 12.71 18.50
CA TYR A 399 11.32 11.42 17.80
C TYR A 399 9.95 11.30 17.13
N GLN A 400 9.57 12.28 16.33
CA GLN A 400 8.22 12.41 15.76
C GLN A 400 7.81 11.24 14.85
N LEU A 401 8.78 10.67 14.10
CA LEU A 401 8.54 9.55 13.19
C LEU A 401 8.54 8.17 13.86
N SER A 402 8.93 8.10 15.14
CA SER A 402 8.80 6.88 15.96
C SER A 402 7.33 6.49 16.11
N GLN A 403 7.06 5.23 16.47
CA GLN A 403 5.70 4.78 16.72
C GLN A 403 5.03 5.60 17.84
N PRO A 404 5.65 5.83 19.01
CA PRO A 404 5.09 6.75 20.01
C PRO A 404 4.84 8.16 19.47
N GLY A 405 5.80 8.73 18.72
CA GLY A 405 5.68 10.07 18.14
C GLY A 405 4.51 10.19 17.15
N ARG A 406 4.34 9.20 16.27
CA ARG A 406 3.22 9.16 15.31
C ARG A 406 1.87 8.99 16.00
N ILE A 407 1.82 8.23 17.09
CA ILE A 407 0.61 8.11 17.91
C ILE A 407 0.29 9.46 18.57
N ALA A 408 1.28 10.13 19.16
CA ALA A 408 1.11 11.45 19.77
C ALA A 408 0.60 12.47 18.73
N GLN A 409 1.19 12.53 17.54
CA GLN A 409 0.75 13.41 16.45
C GLN A 409 -0.68 13.10 15.99
N ALA A 410 -1.08 11.82 15.93
CA ALA A 410 -2.45 11.45 15.62
C ALA A 410 -3.45 11.92 16.70
N GLN A 411 -3.01 11.91 17.96
CA GLN A 411 -3.80 12.37 19.10
C GLN A 411 -3.87 13.89 19.17
N GLU A 412 -2.80 14.63 18.85
CA GLU A 412 -2.79 16.11 18.82
C GLU A 412 -3.89 16.72 17.96
N ARG A 413 -4.31 16.03 16.89
CA ARG A 413 -5.42 16.45 16.02
C ARG A 413 -6.80 16.38 16.69
N THR A 414 -6.87 15.85 17.90
CA THR A 414 -8.10 15.69 18.68
C THR A 414 -8.12 16.68 19.84
N ASN A 415 -9.31 17.13 20.25
CA ASN A 415 -9.42 18.04 21.39
C ASN A 415 -8.94 17.35 22.69
N PRO A 416 -7.92 17.88 23.40
CA PRO A 416 -7.42 17.30 24.64
C PRO A 416 -8.50 17.10 25.72
N GLU A 417 -9.46 18.02 25.84
CA GLU A 417 -10.52 17.97 26.85
C GLU A 417 -11.52 16.82 26.64
N GLN A 418 -11.49 16.21 25.45
CA GLN A 418 -12.34 15.12 25.04
C GLN A 418 -11.63 13.76 25.17
N ARG A 419 -10.36 13.73 25.57
CA ARG A 419 -9.57 12.50 25.66
C ARG A 419 -9.80 11.79 26.98
N LEU A 420 -10.23 10.54 26.89
CA LEU A 420 -10.27 9.58 27.98
C LEU A 420 -9.17 8.54 27.79
N HIS A 421 -8.37 8.31 28.83
CA HIS A 421 -7.38 7.24 28.85
C HIS A 421 -8.01 5.96 29.39
N TYR A 422 -7.94 4.89 28.61
CA TYR A 422 -8.46 3.57 28.96
C TYR A 422 -7.34 2.54 29.01
N THR A 423 -7.23 1.85 30.15
CA THR A 423 -6.29 0.73 30.29
C THR A 423 -7.00 -0.57 29.92
N VAL A 424 -6.50 -1.22 28.86
CA VAL A 424 -7.01 -2.49 28.35
C VAL A 424 -6.95 -3.56 29.45
N LYS A 425 -8.06 -4.25 29.66
CA LYS A 425 -8.23 -5.34 30.61
C LYS A 425 -8.16 -6.69 29.90
N GLN A 426 -8.04 -7.75 30.70
CA GLN A 426 -8.07 -9.10 30.16
C GLN A 426 -9.44 -9.40 29.54
N GLY A 427 -9.43 -9.88 28.29
CA GLY A 427 -10.65 -10.21 27.53
C GLY A 427 -11.20 -9.06 26.67
N ASP A 428 -10.67 -7.85 26.80
CA ASP A 428 -11.10 -6.72 26.00
C ASP A 428 -10.81 -6.91 24.51
N THR A 429 -11.72 -6.40 23.68
CA THR A 429 -11.50 -6.17 22.26
C THR A 429 -11.70 -4.70 21.91
N LEU A 430 -11.11 -4.23 20.81
CA LEU A 430 -11.37 -2.87 20.31
C LEU A 430 -12.85 -2.64 20.04
N TRP A 431 -13.58 -3.69 19.63
CA TRP A 431 -15.02 -3.61 19.39
C TRP A 431 -15.78 -3.35 20.69
N ASP A 432 -15.52 -4.14 21.74
CA ASP A 432 -16.17 -3.99 23.05
C ASP A 432 -15.88 -2.63 23.66
N ILE A 433 -14.62 -2.19 23.63
CA ILE A 433 -14.21 -0.87 24.14
C ILE A 433 -14.92 0.24 23.33
N SER A 434 -14.86 0.17 22.00
CA SER A 434 -15.49 1.21 21.15
C SER A 434 -16.99 1.32 21.41
N ARG A 435 -17.67 0.18 21.60
CA ARG A 435 -19.10 0.11 21.90
C ARG A 435 -19.44 0.66 23.28
N ALA A 436 -18.68 0.27 24.30
CA ALA A 436 -18.85 0.76 25.66
C ALA A 436 -18.69 2.28 25.77
N HIS A 437 -17.81 2.84 24.93
CA HIS A 437 -17.53 4.28 24.88
C HIS A 437 -18.26 5.02 23.74
N GLN A 438 -19.19 4.36 23.04
CA GLN A 438 -20.02 4.94 21.97
C GLN A 438 -19.23 5.60 20.83
N VAL A 439 -18.04 5.07 20.50
CA VAL A 439 -17.21 5.53 19.38
C VAL A 439 -17.14 4.47 18.29
N ARG A 440 -16.78 4.86 17.06
CA ARG A 440 -16.54 3.88 15.99
C ARG A 440 -15.20 3.19 16.24
N VAL A 441 -15.15 1.87 16.04
CA VAL A 441 -13.91 1.08 16.20
C VAL A 441 -12.75 1.61 15.36
N ASN A 442 -13.03 2.14 14.16
CA ASN A 442 -12.02 2.73 13.28
C ASN A 442 -11.50 4.07 13.81
N ASP A 443 -12.33 4.85 14.51
CA ASP A 443 -11.91 6.11 15.13
C ASP A 443 -11.03 5.81 16.36
N LEU A 444 -11.46 4.85 17.20
CA LEU A 444 -10.67 4.35 18.33
C LEU A 444 -9.29 3.86 17.86
N ALA A 445 -9.26 3.03 16.82
CA ALA A 445 -8.00 2.55 16.26
C ALA A 445 -7.12 3.69 15.73
N ARG A 446 -7.70 4.65 14.98
CA ARG A 446 -6.97 5.78 14.41
C ARG A 446 -6.31 6.65 15.48
N TRP A 447 -7.02 6.98 16.57
CA TRP A 447 -6.46 7.77 17.68
C TRP A 447 -5.30 7.08 18.40
N ASN A 448 -5.16 5.77 18.22
CA ASN A 448 -4.10 4.97 18.85
C ASN A 448 -3.07 4.48 17.82
N GLY A 449 -3.02 5.10 16.64
CA GLY A 449 -2.05 4.77 15.58
C GLY A 449 -2.11 3.31 15.12
N MET A 450 -3.29 2.70 15.19
CA MET A 450 -3.54 1.30 14.84
C MET A 450 -4.74 1.18 13.90
N THR A 451 -5.05 -0.06 13.52
CA THR A 451 -6.23 -0.42 12.73
C THR A 451 -7.19 -1.24 13.57
N ALA A 452 -8.45 -1.32 13.16
CA ALA A 452 -9.47 -2.08 13.90
C ALA A 452 -9.18 -3.59 13.99
N ARG A 453 -8.20 -4.11 13.23
CA ARG A 453 -7.77 -5.51 13.27
C ARG A 453 -6.54 -5.75 14.13
N ASP A 454 -5.92 -4.69 14.66
CA ASP A 454 -4.75 -4.84 15.51
C ASP A 454 -5.12 -5.48 16.85
N PRO A 455 -4.29 -6.41 17.35
CA PRO A 455 -4.48 -6.99 18.66
C PRO A 455 -4.15 -5.93 19.71
N ILE A 456 -4.96 -5.89 20.76
CA ILE A 456 -4.68 -5.14 21.98
C ILE A 456 -4.22 -6.09 23.08
N ARG A 457 -3.43 -5.58 24.03
CA ARG A 457 -2.90 -6.37 25.14
C ARG A 457 -3.35 -5.80 26.49
N PRO A 458 -3.60 -6.65 27.50
CA PRO A 458 -3.88 -6.16 28.85
C PRO A 458 -2.77 -5.22 29.33
N GLY A 459 -3.15 -4.11 29.98
CA GLY A 459 -2.26 -3.04 30.43
C GLY A 459 -1.92 -2.00 29.37
N GLN A 460 -2.27 -2.22 28.10
CA GLN A 460 -2.09 -1.21 27.05
C GLN A 460 -3.00 0.00 27.32
N GLN A 461 -2.46 1.21 27.20
CA GLN A 461 -3.25 2.44 27.30
C GLN A 461 -3.79 2.81 25.92
N LEU A 462 -5.09 3.10 25.85
CA LEU A 462 -5.77 3.62 24.66
C LEU A 462 -6.34 5.01 24.96
N VAL A 463 -6.25 5.91 23.99
CA VAL A 463 -6.94 7.19 24.00
C VAL A 463 -8.28 7.03 23.29
N ILE A 464 -9.34 7.45 23.95
CA ILE A 464 -10.70 7.46 23.44
C ILE A 464 -11.16 8.91 23.42
N VAL A 465 -11.56 9.43 22.26
CA VAL A 465 -12.10 10.79 22.15
C VAL A 465 -13.61 10.72 22.27
N GLN A 466 -14.14 11.24 23.37
CA GLN A 466 -15.58 11.37 23.58
C GLN A 466 -15.99 12.80 23.24
N ALA A 467 -16.90 12.97 22.28
CA ALA A 467 -17.56 14.25 22.14
C ALA A 467 -18.25 14.54 23.48
N GLN A 468 -18.04 15.74 24.05
CA GLN A 468 -18.86 16.15 25.17
C GLN A 468 -20.30 16.15 24.68
N THR A 469 -21.07 15.15 25.09
CA THR A 469 -22.51 15.30 25.17
C THR A 469 -22.71 16.37 26.22
N SER A 470 -22.73 17.64 25.79
CA SER A 470 -23.49 18.62 26.52
C SER A 470 -24.81 17.96 26.80
N SER A 471 -25.12 17.79 28.08
CA SER A 471 -26.46 17.51 28.58
C SER A 471 -27.36 18.69 28.22
N ALA A 472 -27.50 18.99 26.93
CA ALA A 472 -28.60 19.72 26.40
C ALA A 472 -29.77 18.75 26.55
N THR A 473 -30.59 19.03 27.55
CA THR A 473 -31.99 18.62 27.60
C THR A 473 -32.49 18.37 26.20
N ALA A 474 -32.60 17.08 25.83
CA ALA A 474 -33.37 16.69 24.67
C ALA A 474 -34.79 17.17 24.95
N GLN A 475 -35.16 18.33 24.40
CA GLN A 475 -36.55 18.70 24.27
C GLN A 475 -37.25 17.51 23.63
N PRO A 476 -38.36 17.02 24.20
CA PRO A 476 -39.05 15.89 23.64
C PRO A 476 -39.41 16.23 22.20
N ALA A 477 -38.84 15.47 21.25
CA ALA A 477 -39.25 15.54 19.87
C ALA A 477 -40.78 15.33 19.83
N THR A 478 -41.46 16.21 19.12
CA THR A 478 -42.90 16.17 18.88
C THR A 478 -43.28 14.74 18.44
N PRO A 479 -44.41 14.17 18.88
CA PRO A 479 -44.76 12.80 18.54
C PRO A 479 -44.99 12.68 17.02
N GLY A 480 -43.95 12.25 16.31
CA GLY A 480 -44.06 11.80 14.93
C GLY A 480 -45.00 10.60 14.89
N VAL A 481 -45.91 10.60 13.91
CA VAL A 481 -46.82 9.46 13.69
C VAL A 481 -45.94 8.27 13.30
N THR A 482 -45.72 7.33 14.22
CA THR A 482 -44.93 6.13 13.95
C THR A 482 -45.83 5.07 13.32
N ARG A 483 -45.43 4.56 12.15
CA ARG A 483 -46.10 3.46 11.49
C ARG A 483 -45.39 2.15 11.82
N THR A 484 -46.15 1.15 12.25
CA THR A 484 -45.63 -0.21 12.43
C THR A 484 -45.54 -0.91 11.07
N ILE A 485 -44.35 -1.40 10.73
CA ILE A 485 -44.06 -2.20 9.53
C ILE A 485 -43.61 -3.58 9.98
N ASN A 486 -44.23 -4.63 9.43
CA ASN A 486 -43.78 -6.00 9.62
C ASN A 486 -42.83 -6.37 8.46
N TYR A 487 -41.55 -6.55 8.78
CA TYR A 487 -40.49 -6.87 7.81
C TYR A 487 -40.12 -8.36 7.87
N ARG A 488 -40.16 -9.04 6.73
CA ARG A 488 -39.66 -10.40 6.59
C ARG A 488 -38.18 -10.39 6.21
N VAL A 489 -37.33 -10.88 7.10
CA VAL A 489 -35.88 -11.01 6.92
C VAL A 489 -35.58 -11.84 5.65
N ARG A 490 -34.72 -11.30 4.78
CA ARG A 490 -34.28 -11.96 3.54
C ARG A 490 -32.90 -12.59 3.71
N ARG A 491 -32.57 -13.56 2.85
CA ARG A 491 -31.25 -14.18 2.84
C ARG A 491 -30.18 -13.12 2.63
N GLY A 492 -29.27 -13.01 3.60
CA GLY A 492 -28.17 -12.06 3.60
C GLY A 492 -28.41 -10.81 4.44
N ASP A 493 -29.62 -10.53 4.95
CA ASP A 493 -29.91 -9.38 5.82
C ASP A 493 -29.12 -9.40 7.13
N SER A 494 -28.86 -8.21 7.68
CA SER A 494 -28.34 -8.00 9.04
C SER A 494 -29.17 -6.92 9.73
N LEU A 495 -29.24 -6.95 11.07
CA LEU A 495 -29.92 -5.91 11.85
C LEU A 495 -29.41 -4.52 11.48
N SER A 496 -28.10 -4.36 11.25
CA SER A 496 -27.48 -3.10 10.81
C SER A 496 -27.97 -2.62 9.44
N ARG A 497 -28.12 -3.53 8.46
CA ARG A 497 -28.61 -3.15 7.12
C ARG A 497 -30.11 -2.88 7.11
N ILE A 498 -30.89 -3.56 7.96
CA ILE A 498 -32.32 -3.29 8.14
C ILE A 498 -32.51 -1.94 8.83
N ALA A 499 -31.79 -1.68 9.94
CA ALA A 499 -31.78 -0.41 10.65
C ALA A 499 -31.47 0.76 9.73
N GLN A 500 -30.42 0.65 8.93
CA GLN A 500 -30.04 1.68 7.95
C GLN A 500 -31.12 1.90 6.88
N ARG A 501 -31.72 0.82 6.34
CA ARG A 501 -32.76 0.93 5.32
C ARG A 501 -34.02 1.64 5.84
N TYR A 502 -34.39 1.38 7.09
CA TYR A 502 -35.60 1.93 7.70
C TYR A 502 -35.33 3.17 8.57
N ARG A 503 -34.09 3.67 8.58
CA ARG A 503 -33.64 4.84 9.36
C ARG A 503 -33.99 4.75 10.85
N VAL A 504 -33.85 3.55 11.43
CA VAL A 504 -34.03 3.29 12.87
C VAL A 504 -32.71 2.83 13.47
N GLN A 505 -32.56 2.84 14.80
CA GLN A 505 -31.36 2.28 15.41
C GLN A 505 -31.48 0.76 15.58
N VAL A 506 -30.34 0.08 15.56
CA VAL A 506 -30.30 -1.37 15.81
C VAL A 506 -30.83 -1.72 17.20
N ALA A 507 -30.55 -0.87 18.20
CA ALA A 507 -31.05 -1.03 19.56
C ALA A 507 -32.58 -1.04 19.59
N ASP A 508 -33.22 -0.14 18.85
CA ASP A 508 -34.69 -0.06 18.79
C ASP A 508 -35.29 -1.32 18.14
N ILE A 509 -34.67 -1.84 17.06
CA ILE A 509 -35.11 -3.10 16.45
C ILE A 509 -35.00 -4.27 17.44
N LEU A 510 -33.91 -4.33 18.21
CA LEU A 510 -33.73 -5.37 19.22
C LEU A 510 -34.80 -5.27 20.31
N GLU A 511 -35.08 -4.06 20.79
CA GLU A 511 -36.09 -3.79 21.82
C GLU A 511 -37.51 -4.15 21.35
N TRP A 512 -37.93 -3.66 20.18
CA TRP A 512 -39.28 -3.88 19.66
C TRP A 512 -39.59 -5.34 19.36
N ASN A 513 -38.55 -6.13 19.13
CA ASN A 513 -38.65 -7.55 18.78
C ASN A 513 -38.17 -8.49 19.89
N GLN A 514 -37.80 -7.94 21.05
CA GLN A 514 -37.29 -8.70 22.20
C GLN A 514 -36.13 -9.64 21.82
N LEU A 515 -35.26 -9.17 20.91
CA LEU A 515 -34.12 -9.94 20.42
C LEU A 515 -32.87 -9.63 21.24
N SER A 516 -32.09 -10.67 21.49
CA SER A 516 -30.74 -10.49 22.04
C SER A 516 -29.76 -10.13 20.93
N ILE A 517 -28.73 -9.34 21.25
CA ILE A 517 -27.73 -8.89 20.26
C ILE A 517 -26.93 -10.06 19.64
N ASP A 518 -26.82 -11.18 20.35
CA ASP A 518 -26.12 -12.38 19.93
C ASP A 518 -26.99 -13.31 19.05
N GLN A 519 -28.29 -12.99 18.94
CA GLN A 519 -29.23 -13.78 18.17
C GLN A 519 -29.08 -13.49 16.68
N HIS A 520 -28.73 -14.52 15.92
CA HIS A 520 -28.55 -14.43 14.47
C HIS A 520 -29.91 -14.40 13.77
N LEU A 521 -30.13 -13.43 12.87
CA LEU A 521 -31.35 -13.33 12.08
C LEU A 521 -31.48 -14.50 11.10
N GLN A 522 -32.64 -15.16 11.10
CA GLN A 522 -32.93 -16.27 10.19
C GLN A 522 -33.74 -15.79 8.97
N PRO A 523 -33.41 -16.22 7.73
CA PRO A 523 -34.23 -15.91 6.57
C PRO A 523 -35.69 -16.36 6.77
N GLY A 524 -36.63 -15.44 6.60
CA GLY A 524 -38.05 -15.66 6.83
C GLY A 524 -38.57 -15.21 8.20
N GLN A 525 -37.69 -14.87 9.14
CA GLN A 525 -38.05 -14.26 10.43
C GLN A 525 -38.80 -12.94 10.23
N GLN A 526 -39.82 -12.69 11.05
CA GLN A 526 -40.59 -11.43 11.01
C GLN A 526 -40.04 -10.48 12.07
N LEU A 527 -39.82 -9.22 11.69
CA LEU A 527 -39.42 -8.13 12.58
C LEU A 527 -40.46 -7.02 12.53
N ARG A 528 -40.91 -6.57 13.70
CA ARG A 528 -41.69 -5.36 13.90
C ARG A 528 -40.77 -4.15 13.92
N LEU A 529 -40.99 -3.21 13.00
CA LEU A 529 -40.24 -1.96 12.89
C LEU A 529 -41.20 -0.79 13.10
N LEU A 530 -40.85 0.17 13.96
CA LEU A 530 -41.57 1.42 14.11
C LEU A 530 -40.82 2.49 13.32
N VAL A 531 -41.39 2.94 12.20
CA VAL A 531 -40.75 3.93 11.31
C VAL A 531 -41.55 5.22 11.36
N ASP A 532 -40.86 6.34 11.55
CA ASP A 532 -41.47 7.67 11.51
C ASP A 532 -41.75 8.06 10.05
N VAL A 533 -43.01 8.31 9.71
CA VAL A 533 -43.44 8.68 8.34
C VAL A 533 -43.21 10.17 8.01
N THR A 534 -42.77 10.99 8.97
CA THR A 534 -42.50 12.42 8.75
C THR A 534 -41.07 12.71 8.27
N GLN A 535 -40.16 11.74 8.37
CA GLN A 535 -38.79 11.85 7.86
C GLN A 535 -38.61 11.05 6.55
N SER A 536 -39.18 11.57 5.46
CA SER A 536 -38.96 11.03 4.09
C SER A 536 -37.59 11.41 3.55
#